data_AF-A0A1G0J503-F1
#
_entry.id   AF-A0A1G0J503-F1
#
_cell.length_a   1.000
_cell.length_b   1.000
_cell.length_c   1.000
_cell.angle_alpha   90.00
_cell.angle_beta   90.00
_cell.angle_gamma   90.00
#
_symmetry.space_group_name_H-M   'P 1'
#
loop_
_entity.id
_entity.type
_entity.pdbx_description
1 polymer ?
#
loop_
_entity_poly.entity_id
_entity_poly.type
_entity_poly.pdbx_seq_one_letter_code
_entity_poly.pdbx_strand_id
1 'polypeptide(L)'
;MITPETSSELDLEESQPILQRSQQVFSASTRLKITIICSVSLINGALYFAIAMAGGENIERLFKITGNAANRAMFATSVGAGLVYTMFTYKTLEFLSLRINSAPKAIFSFFGPFSALAFLTGGIEGSSLLGLGYNTALGIGFSLFGLRIINATDASVKFPERISETKQAWNKAKHEHDYKEFVRLLVIGTGSVGYALSSTDAIYSATQTILKWFSASPSVNEGISYTSSILGAIGTLPLVFYWGHRGLRQLTFGGKENGQGQNPDPTDRYTYIALLLVFPVVLGILGSATASTGAVFGQLGTFSEVVRVASSVLYAVCAGTPGMATLLRNTVASLKKLKCCNKEINRTSLGIENQELIPSIRGQEQFGFFQRNRTRKAYEEITEKSPPKNRREFSCSSKCTML
;
A
#
# COMPACT_ATOMS: atom_id res chain seq x y z
N MET A 1 -21.83 57.03 37.70
CA MET A 1 -20.57 57.68 37.27
C MET A 1 -19.43 56.79 37.71
N ILE A 2 -18.84 56.04 36.77
CA ILE A 2 -17.54 55.38 36.95
C ILE A 2 -16.83 55.59 35.60
N THR A 3 -15.71 56.30 35.63
CA THR A 3 -14.80 56.52 34.50
C THR A 3 -13.94 55.29 34.24
N PRO A 4 -13.56 55.00 32.99
CA PRO A 4 -12.73 53.85 32.65
C PRO A 4 -11.24 54.18 32.83
N GLU A 5 -10.50 53.29 33.50
CA GLU A 5 -9.05 53.24 33.44
C GLU A 5 -8.59 52.40 32.23
N THR A 6 -7.63 52.99 31.54
CA THR A 6 -6.69 52.43 30.57
C THR A 6 -6.08 51.09 30.99
N SER A 7 -6.16 50.07 30.14
CA SER A 7 -5.10 49.06 29.96
C SER A 7 -5.41 48.13 28.78
N SER A 8 -4.78 48.36 27.62
CA SER A 8 -4.66 47.30 26.60
C SER A 8 -3.62 47.67 25.54
N GLU A 9 -2.35 47.82 25.92
CA GLU A 9 -1.24 47.84 24.95
C GLU A 9 -0.11 46.85 25.29
N LEU A 10 -0.24 46.04 26.34
CA LEU A 10 0.87 45.19 26.80
C LEU A 10 0.86 43.72 26.37
N ASP A 11 -0.13 43.23 25.60
CA ASP A 11 -0.25 41.78 25.32
C ASP A 11 0.08 41.37 23.86
N LEU A 12 0.54 42.28 23.01
CA LEU A 12 0.75 42.00 21.57
C LEU A 12 2.19 41.62 21.18
N GLU A 13 3.20 41.92 21.99
CA GLU A 13 4.61 41.60 21.66
C GLU A 13 5.06 40.21 22.12
N GLU A 14 4.53 39.65 23.21
CA GLU A 14 4.95 38.32 23.70
C GLU A 14 4.32 37.13 22.94
N SER A 15 3.25 37.38 22.19
CA SER A 15 2.48 36.35 21.48
C SER A 15 3.08 35.93 20.12
N GLN A 16 3.90 36.80 19.50
CA GLN A 16 4.52 36.55 18.19
C GLN A 16 5.64 35.48 18.18
N PRO A 17 6.58 35.45 19.15
CA PRO A 17 7.68 34.47 19.12
C PRO A 17 7.20 33.03 19.37
N ILE A 18 6.12 32.83 20.14
CA ILE A 18 5.58 31.49 20.44
C ILE A 18 4.88 30.90 19.20
N LEU A 19 4.19 31.73 18.42
CA LEU A 19 3.53 31.31 17.17
C LEU A 19 4.56 30.98 16.07
N GLN A 20 5.62 31.79 15.94
CA GLN A 20 6.71 31.51 14.98
C GLN A 20 7.51 30.25 15.37
N ARG A 21 7.78 30.05 16.66
CA ARG A 21 8.50 28.87 17.16
C ARG A 21 7.66 27.60 16.99
N SER A 22 6.35 27.67 17.23
CA SER A 22 5.44 26.54 16.98
C SER A 22 5.28 26.21 15.50
N GLN A 23 5.23 27.21 14.61
CA GLN A 23 5.24 27.01 13.15
C GLN A 23 6.57 26.42 12.65
N GLN A 24 7.72 26.87 13.16
CA GLN A 24 9.03 26.30 12.82
C GLN A 24 9.20 24.86 13.30
N VAL A 25 8.81 24.56 14.54
CA VAL A 25 8.88 23.19 15.10
C VAL A 25 7.92 22.25 14.34
N PHE A 26 6.74 22.72 13.96
CA PHE A 26 5.77 21.96 13.17
C PHE A 26 6.29 21.69 11.73
N SER A 27 6.96 22.67 11.13
CA SER A 27 7.60 22.55 9.81
C SER A 27 8.79 21.57 9.84
N ALA A 28 9.64 21.64 10.87
CA ALA A 28 10.77 20.72 11.05
C ALA A 28 10.32 19.28 11.32
N SER A 29 9.30 19.08 12.16
CA SER A 29 8.70 17.77 12.44
C SER A 29 8.11 17.12 11.18
N THR A 30 7.43 17.91 10.35
CA THR A 30 6.85 17.44 9.09
C THR A 30 7.95 17.06 8.08
N ARG A 31 9.01 17.87 7.95
CA ARG A 31 10.16 17.55 7.09
C ARG A 31 10.87 16.27 7.54
N LEU A 32 11.14 16.12 8.84
CA LEU A 32 11.77 14.91 9.38
C LEU A 32 10.94 13.67 9.08
N LYS A 33 9.62 13.74 9.28
CA LYS A 33 8.70 12.65 8.95
C LYS A 33 8.77 12.27 7.47
N ILE A 34 8.76 13.25 6.56
CA ILE A 34 8.87 13.01 5.12
C ILE A 34 10.21 12.36 4.79
N THR A 35 11.32 12.86 5.34
CA THR A 35 12.65 12.28 5.12
C THR A 35 12.70 10.82 5.56
N ILE A 36 12.18 10.49 6.74
CA ILE A 36 12.14 9.10 7.23
C ILE A 36 11.32 8.23 6.28
N ILE A 37 10.13 8.67 5.88
CA ILE A 37 9.27 7.92 4.96
C ILE A 37 9.98 7.68 3.62
N CYS A 38 10.61 8.71 3.04
CA CYS A 38 11.37 8.59 1.80
C CYS A 38 12.54 7.60 1.93
N SER A 39 13.35 7.74 2.99
CA SER A 39 14.51 6.88 3.23
C SER A 39 14.10 5.41 3.40
N VAL A 40 13.09 5.14 4.24
CA VAL A 40 12.60 3.77 4.44
C VAL A 40 12.03 3.20 3.15
N SER A 41 11.33 4.02 2.34
CA SER A 41 10.77 3.58 1.06
C SER A 41 11.84 3.23 0.04
N LEU A 42 12.89 4.04 -0.06
CA LEU A 42 14.03 3.79 -0.95
C LEU A 42 14.80 2.53 -0.53
N ILE A 43 15.06 2.38 0.78
CA ILE A 43 15.70 1.18 1.32
C ILE A 43 14.84 -0.05 1.00
N ASN A 44 13.53 0.00 1.26
CA ASN A 44 12.65 -1.13 1.01
C ASN A 44 12.58 -1.48 -0.48
N GLY A 45 12.55 -0.49 -1.37
CA GLY A 45 12.59 -0.72 -2.81
C GLY A 45 13.92 -1.33 -3.29
N ALA A 46 15.05 -0.84 -2.76
CA ALA A 46 16.36 -1.39 -3.05
C ALA A 46 16.52 -2.83 -2.54
N LEU A 47 15.96 -3.16 -1.37
CA LEU A 47 15.94 -4.52 -0.87
C LEU A 47 14.99 -5.41 -1.69
N TYR A 48 13.85 -4.88 -2.13
CA TYR A 48 12.86 -5.62 -2.92
C TYR A 48 13.39 -6.06 -4.29
N PHE A 49 14.38 -5.35 -4.83
CA PHE A 49 15.12 -5.78 -6.02
C PHE A 49 15.71 -7.20 -5.86
N ALA A 50 16.23 -7.55 -4.68
CA ALA A 50 16.75 -8.90 -4.43
C ALA A 50 15.64 -9.95 -4.58
N ILE A 51 14.46 -9.71 -4.00
CA ILE A 51 13.30 -10.61 -4.16
C ILE A 51 12.92 -10.74 -5.64
N ALA A 52 12.91 -9.64 -6.39
CA ALA A 52 12.59 -9.67 -7.82
C ALA A 52 13.62 -10.48 -8.63
N MET A 53 14.92 -10.40 -8.28
CA MET A 53 15.95 -11.24 -8.88
C MET A 53 15.71 -12.73 -8.63
N ALA A 54 15.31 -13.11 -7.41
CA ALA A 54 14.89 -14.49 -7.13
C ALA A 54 13.70 -14.93 -8.00
N GLY A 55 12.74 -14.02 -8.25
CA GLY A 55 11.64 -14.28 -9.17
C GLY A 55 12.08 -14.47 -10.62
N GLY A 56 13.03 -13.66 -11.09
CA GLY A 56 13.61 -13.78 -12.44
C GLY A 56 14.26 -15.13 -12.69
N GLU A 57 15.13 -15.56 -11.78
CA GLU A 57 15.78 -16.89 -11.82
C GLU A 57 14.75 -18.03 -11.91
N ASN A 58 13.64 -17.89 -11.17
CA ASN A 58 12.57 -18.90 -11.20
C ASN A 58 11.85 -18.96 -12.55
N ILE A 59 11.63 -17.83 -13.24
CA ILE A 59 11.08 -17.83 -14.60
C ILE A 59 12.08 -18.45 -15.57
N GLU A 60 13.36 -18.07 -15.47
CA GLU A 60 14.41 -18.61 -16.33
C GLU A 60 14.51 -20.14 -16.19
N ARG A 61 14.52 -20.65 -14.96
CA ARG A 61 14.51 -22.09 -14.67
C ARG A 61 13.28 -22.80 -15.22
N LEU A 62 12.08 -22.28 -14.95
CA LEU A 62 10.83 -22.92 -15.34
C LEU A 62 10.63 -22.98 -16.86
N PHE A 63 10.87 -21.87 -17.54
CA PHE A 63 10.67 -21.75 -18.99
C PHE A 63 11.92 -22.09 -19.80
N LYS A 64 13.01 -22.50 -19.12
CA LYS A 64 14.31 -22.81 -19.74
C LYS A 64 14.81 -21.66 -20.62
N ILE A 65 14.59 -20.43 -20.17
CA ILE A 65 15.02 -19.23 -20.89
C ILE A 65 16.53 -19.10 -20.69
N THR A 66 17.26 -18.98 -21.79
CA THR A 66 18.73 -18.84 -21.74
C THR A 66 19.18 -17.69 -22.63
N GLY A 67 20.28 -17.03 -22.24
CA GLY A 67 20.97 -16.04 -23.06
C GLY A 67 21.02 -14.63 -22.47
N ASN A 68 22.06 -13.88 -22.86
CA ASN A 68 22.37 -12.57 -22.28
C ASN A 68 21.24 -11.53 -22.38
N ALA A 69 20.42 -11.60 -23.44
CA ALA A 69 19.29 -10.69 -23.62
C ALA A 69 18.19 -10.92 -22.58
N ALA A 70 17.90 -12.19 -22.27
CA ALA A 70 16.93 -12.56 -21.25
C ALA A 70 17.40 -12.12 -19.85
N ASN A 71 18.66 -12.41 -19.52
CA ASN A 71 19.23 -12.03 -18.22
C ASN A 71 19.21 -10.51 -18.02
N ARG A 72 19.52 -9.74 -19.07
CA ARG A 72 19.41 -8.26 -19.04
C ARG A 72 17.96 -7.79 -18.89
N ALA A 73 17.02 -8.45 -19.56
CA ALA A 73 15.60 -8.14 -19.43
C ALA A 73 15.08 -8.44 -18.02
N MET A 74 15.46 -9.57 -17.41
CA MET A 74 15.10 -9.91 -16.04
C MET A 74 15.70 -8.91 -15.05
N PHE A 75 16.97 -8.54 -15.21
CA PHE A 75 17.60 -7.51 -14.38
C PHE A 75 16.86 -6.16 -14.48
N ALA A 76 16.59 -5.67 -15.70
CA ALA A 76 15.87 -4.42 -15.90
C ALA A 76 14.45 -4.46 -15.31
N THR A 77 13.77 -5.60 -15.44
CA THR A 77 12.44 -5.83 -14.86
C THR A 77 12.51 -5.82 -13.33
N SER A 78 13.52 -6.44 -12.73
CA SER A 78 13.75 -6.41 -11.28
C SER A 78 14.02 -4.99 -10.76
N VAL A 79 14.77 -4.18 -11.51
CA VAL A 79 14.96 -2.74 -11.18
C VAL A 79 13.60 -2.01 -11.23
N GLY A 80 12.80 -2.26 -12.26
CA GLY A 80 11.43 -1.74 -12.35
C GLY A 80 10.57 -2.14 -11.15
N ALA A 81 10.65 -3.39 -10.70
CA ALA A 81 9.94 -3.88 -9.52
C ALA A 81 10.34 -3.12 -8.25
N GLY A 82 11.65 -2.88 -8.04
CA GLY A 82 12.16 -2.11 -6.91
C GLY A 82 11.66 -0.66 -6.89
N LEU A 83 11.63 0.00 -8.07
CA LEU A 83 11.10 1.37 -8.21
C LEU A 83 9.61 1.43 -7.87
N VAL A 84 8.82 0.50 -8.39
CA VAL A 84 7.37 0.44 -8.14
C VAL A 84 7.09 0.16 -6.66
N TYR A 85 7.85 -0.76 -6.05
CA TYR A 85 7.70 -1.10 -4.65
C TYR A 85 8.15 0.04 -3.71
N THR A 86 9.09 0.89 -4.15
CA THR A 86 9.43 2.15 -3.47
C THR A 86 8.19 3.05 -3.37
N MET A 87 7.50 3.29 -4.49
CA MET A 87 6.31 4.14 -4.55
C MET A 87 5.17 3.57 -3.70
N PHE A 88 4.98 2.25 -3.76
CA PHE A 88 4.00 1.55 -2.93
C PHE A 88 4.30 1.70 -1.44
N THR A 89 5.55 1.48 -1.04
CA THR A 89 5.97 1.60 0.37
C THR A 89 5.79 3.01 0.90
N TYR A 90 6.16 4.02 0.11
CA TYR A 90 5.97 5.43 0.46
C TYR A 90 4.52 5.73 0.83
N LYS A 91 3.56 5.24 0.01
CA LYS A 91 2.14 5.44 0.29
C LYS A 91 1.65 4.64 1.49
N THR A 92 2.11 3.41 1.63
CA THR A 92 1.75 2.59 2.79
C THR A 92 2.18 3.26 4.09
N LEU A 93 3.39 3.83 4.15
CA LEU A 93 3.89 4.55 5.33
C LEU A 93 3.15 5.87 5.60
N GLU A 94 2.66 6.56 4.56
CA GLU A 94 1.85 7.77 4.72
C GLU A 94 0.52 7.49 5.45
N PHE A 95 -0.08 6.32 5.20
CA PHE A 95 -1.38 5.90 5.73
C PHE A 95 -1.31 4.75 6.75
N LEU A 96 -0.13 4.50 7.31
CA LEU A 96 0.11 3.41 8.24
C LEU A 96 -0.78 3.56 9.47
N SER A 97 -1.53 2.52 9.80
CA SER A 97 -2.38 2.47 10.99
C SER A 97 -2.24 1.10 11.64
N LEU A 98 -1.54 1.04 12.78
CA LEU A 98 -1.31 -0.20 13.54
C LEU A 98 -2.27 -0.37 14.73
N ARG A 99 -3.46 0.22 14.65
CA ARG A 99 -4.42 0.22 15.76
C ARG A 99 -5.18 -1.10 15.85
N ILE A 100 -4.72 -1.98 16.74
CA ILE A 100 -5.42 -3.23 17.12
C ILE A 100 -6.39 -2.90 18.25
N ASN A 101 -7.64 -2.59 17.89
CA ASN A 101 -8.69 -2.21 18.84
C ASN A 101 -9.88 -3.18 18.85
N SER A 102 -9.74 -4.37 18.27
CA SER A 102 -10.78 -5.40 18.29
C SER A 102 -10.18 -6.81 18.20
N ALA A 103 -10.89 -7.81 18.73
CA ALA A 103 -10.46 -9.20 18.69
C ALA A 103 -10.24 -9.72 17.25
N PRO A 104 -11.10 -9.42 16.24
CA PRO A 104 -10.82 -9.80 14.86
C PRO A 104 -9.51 -9.22 14.32
N LYS A 105 -9.18 -7.96 14.65
CA LYS A 105 -7.92 -7.35 14.24
C LYS A 105 -6.72 -8.03 14.90
N ALA A 106 -6.83 -8.42 16.17
CA ALA A 106 -5.79 -9.15 16.87
C ALA A 106 -5.54 -10.53 16.23
N ILE A 107 -6.60 -11.28 15.93
CA ILE A 107 -6.54 -12.58 15.26
C ILE A 107 -5.85 -12.45 13.89
N PHE A 108 -6.27 -11.51 13.04
CA PHE A 108 -5.62 -11.33 11.74
C PHE A 108 -4.18 -10.84 11.85
N SER A 109 -3.86 -10.04 12.87
CA SER A 109 -2.49 -9.54 13.10
C SER A 109 -1.55 -10.67 13.51
N PHE A 110 -2.05 -11.70 14.21
CA PHE A 110 -1.27 -12.89 14.57
C PHE A 110 -0.72 -13.62 13.33
N PHE A 111 -1.48 -13.70 12.23
CA PHE A 111 -1.01 -14.36 11.01
C PHE A 111 -0.03 -13.51 10.18
N GLY A 112 0.06 -12.19 10.44
CA GLY A 112 0.89 -11.26 9.67
C GLY A 112 2.37 -11.65 9.61
N PRO A 113 3.03 -11.93 10.76
CA PRO A 113 4.42 -12.38 10.78
C PRO A 113 4.67 -13.66 9.99
N PHE A 114 3.75 -14.63 10.02
CA PHE A 114 3.90 -15.87 9.25
C PHE A 114 3.83 -15.62 7.75
N SER A 115 2.92 -14.75 7.30
CA SER A 115 2.85 -14.31 5.89
C SER A 115 4.12 -13.57 5.46
N ALA A 116 4.76 -12.83 6.38
CA ALA A 116 5.99 -12.10 6.09
C ALA A 116 7.22 -13.00 5.90
N LEU A 117 7.23 -14.24 6.41
CA LEU A 117 8.37 -15.16 6.31
C LEU A 117 8.82 -15.43 4.87
N ALA A 118 7.89 -15.44 3.92
CA ALA A 118 8.18 -15.53 2.50
C ALA A 118 9.25 -14.52 2.01
N PHE A 119 9.27 -13.31 2.59
CA PHE A 119 10.22 -12.26 2.24
C PHE A 119 11.63 -12.53 2.77
N LEU A 120 11.77 -13.32 3.85
CA LEU A 120 13.08 -13.77 4.34
C LEU A 120 13.74 -14.67 3.30
N THR A 121 13.04 -15.70 2.84
CA THR A 121 13.54 -16.66 1.84
C THR A 121 13.87 -15.95 0.53
N GLY A 122 12.93 -15.19 -0.04
CA GLY A 122 13.16 -14.45 -1.29
C GLY A 122 14.32 -13.46 -1.19
N GLY A 123 14.52 -12.84 -0.02
CA GLY A 123 15.64 -11.94 0.23
C GLY A 123 16.98 -12.66 0.28
N ILE A 124 17.07 -13.81 0.95
CA ILE A 124 18.29 -14.63 1.05
C ILE A 124 18.67 -15.19 -0.32
N GLU A 125 17.73 -15.84 -1.01
CA GLU A 125 17.98 -16.46 -2.32
C GLU A 125 18.34 -15.39 -3.35
N GLY A 126 17.57 -14.30 -3.40
CA GLY A 126 17.79 -13.18 -4.30
C GLY A 126 19.14 -12.49 -4.11
N SER A 127 19.55 -12.29 -2.85
CA SER A 127 20.85 -11.69 -2.53
C SER A 127 22.02 -12.61 -2.89
N SER A 128 21.82 -13.93 -2.74
CA SER A 128 22.82 -14.92 -3.12
C SER A 128 23.05 -14.93 -4.63
N LEU A 129 22.01 -14.75 -5.44
CA LEU A 129 22.10 -14.60 -6.90
C LEU A 129 22.86 -13.33 -7.33
N LEU A 130 22.89 -12.31 -6.48
CA LEU A 130 23.68 -11.09 -6.69
C LEU A 130 25.16 -11.27 -6.30
N GLY A 131 25.59 -12.47 -5.91
CA GLY A 131 26.95 -12.76 -5.49
C GLY A 131 27.29 -12.26 -4.09
N LEU A 132 26.29 -11.90 -3.29
CA LEU A 132 26.50 -11.47 -1.91
C LEU A 132 26.77 -12.69 -1.01
N GLY A 133 27.72 -12.56 -0.09
CA GLY A 133 28.04 -13.62 0.88
C GLY A 133 26.85 -13.95 1.79
N TYR A 134 26.82 -15.18 2.33
CA TYR A 134 25.71 -15.70 3.13
C TYR A 134 25.26 -14.77 4.26
N ASN A 135 26.19 -14.21 5.03
CA ASN A 135 25.86 -13.30 6.15
C ASN A 135 25.19 -12.01 5.67
N THR A 136 25.61 -11.47 4.52
CA THR A 136 24.98 -10.30 3.91
C THR A 136 23.59 -10.65 3.38
N ALA A 137 23.44 -11.80 2.73
CA ALA A 137 22.15 -12.29 2.25
C ALA A 137 21.16 -12.51 3.40
N LEU A 138 21.61 -13.06 4.53
CA LEU A 138 20.82 -13.15 5.76
C LEU A 138 20.38 -11.77 6.26
N GLY A 139 21.30 -10.80 6.35
CA GLY A 139 20.99 -9.44 6.80
C GLY A 139 19.94 -8.74 5.93
N ILE A 140 20.03 -8.91 4.61
CA ILE A 140 19.03 -8.41 3.65
C ILE A 140 17.69 -9.11 3.85
N GLY A 141 17.69 -10.44 3.94
CA GLY A 141 16.48 -11.24 4.20
C GLY A 141 15.76 -10.81 5.50
N PHE A 142 16.50 -10.59 6.58
CA PHE A 142 15.94 -10.10 7.84
C PHE A 142 15.33 -8.72 7.74
N SER A 143 16.03 -7.82 7.05
CA SER A 143 15.55 -6.46 6.83
C SER A 143 14.22 -6.47 6.05
N LEU A 144 14.15 -7.30 5.00
CA LEU A 144 12.93 -7.50 4.22
C LEU A 144 11.80 -8.11 5.06
N PHE A 145 12.10 -9.13 5.86
CA PHE A 145 11.15 -9.74 6.77
C PHE A 145 10.58 -8.73 7.77
N GLY A 146 11.43 -7.97 8.46
CA GLY A 146 11.01 -6.96 9.44
C GLY A 146 10.13 -5.86 8.83
N LEU A 147 10.54 -5.32 7.68
CA LEU A 147 9.73 -4.34 6.94
C LEU A 147 8.40 -4.95 6.47
N ARG A 148 8.40 -6.23 6.09
CA ARG A 148 7.18 -6.91 5.65
C ARG A 148 6.21 -7.19 6.79
N ILE A 149 6.68 -7.43 8.02
CA ILE A 149 5.79 -7.55 9.20
C ILE A 149 4.95 -6.30 9.35
N ILE A 150 5.55 -5.10 9.28
CA ILE A 150 4.82 -3.83 9.43
C ILE A 150 3.69 -3.73 8.40
N ASN A 151 4.00 -4.04 7.14
CA ASN A 151 3.02 -4.03 6.05
C ASN A 151 1.92 -5.10 6.22
N ALA A 152 2.29 -6.30 6.65
CA ALA A 152 1.36 -7.39 6.89
C ALA A 152 0.42 -7.08 8.07
N THR A 153 0.94 -6.53 9.16
CA THR A 153 0.16 -6.11 10.33
C THR A 153 -0.79 -4.94 9.99
N ASP A 154 -0.32 -3.92 9.27
CA ASP A 154 -1.19 -2.83 8.79
C ASP A 154 -2.32 -3.35 7.89
N ALA A 155 -2.02 -4.32 7.03
CA ALA A 155 -3.05 -4.92 6.22
C ALA A 155 -4.02 -5.77 7.05
N SER A 156 -3.52 -6.55 8.01
CA SER A 156 -4.30 -7.40 8.89
C SER A 156 -5.32 -6.63 9.73
N VAL A 157 -4.98 -5.44 10.24
CA VAL A 157 -5.95 -4.62 10.97
C VAL A 157 -7.07 -4.07 10.09
N LYS A 158 -6.89 -4.08 8.76
CA LYS A 158 -7.89 -3.67 7.77
C LYS A 158 -8.70 -4.86 7.23
N PHE A 159 -8.29 -6.11 7.48
CA PHE A 159 -8.97 -7.30 6.95
C PHE A 159 -10.42 -7.46 7.37
N PRO A 160 -10.83 -7.26 8.64
CA PRO A 160 -12.22 -7.51 9.02
C PRO A 160 -13.24 -6.74 8.18
N GLU A 161 -12.97 -5.46 7.94
CA GLU A 161 -13.82 -4.59 7.10
C GLU A 161 -13.76 -5.02 5.63
N ARG A 162 -12.57 -5.25 5.10
CA ARG A 162 -12.35 -5.69 3.70
C ARG A 162 -12.99 -7.04 3.36
N ILE A 163 -12.96 -7.98 4.30
CA ILE A 163 -13.63 -9.28 4.15
C ILE A 163 -15.15 -9.07 4.15
N SER A 164 -15.66 -8.19 5.01
CA SER A 164 -17.09 -7.84 5.03
C SER A 164 -17.53 -7.23 3.68
N GLU A 165 -16.75 -6.29 3.12
CA GLU A 165 -17.00 -5.70 1.80
C GLU A 165 -17.05 -6.78 0.70
N THR A 166 -16.09 -7.72 0.70
CA THR A 166 -16.03 -8.78 -0.30
C THR A 166 -17.19 -9.76 -0.16
N LYS A 167 -17.60 -10.08 1.08
CA LYS A 167 -18.79 -10.89 1.38
C LYS A 167 -20.07 -10.20 0.92
N GLN A 168 -20.18 -8.89 1.13
CA GLN A 168 -21.32 -8.10 0.64
C GLN A 168 -21.37 -8.10 -0.89
N ALA A 169 -20.22 -7.91 -1.56
CA ALA A 169 -20.12 -7.98 -3.02
C ALA A 169 -20.59 -9.34 -3.55
N TRP A 170 -20.18 -10.43 -2.89
CA TRP A 170 -20.63 -11.79 -3.23
C TRP A 170 -22.14 -11.97 -3.11
N ASN A 171 -22.70 -11.61 -1.94
CA ASN A 171 -24.13 -11.75 -1.68
C ASN A 171 -24.96 -10.88 -2.64
N LYS A 172 -24.51 -9.65 -2.90
CA LYS A 172 -25.15 -8.73 -3.84
C LYS A 172 -25.09 -9.28 -5.26
N ALA A 173 -23.94 -9.78 -5.71
CA ALA A 173 -23.81 -10.38 -7.04
C ALA A 173 -24.73 -11.59 -7.22
N LYS A 174 -24.86 -12.42 -6.18
CA LYS A 174 -25.78 -13.57 -6.18
C LYS A 174 -27.25 -13.13 -6.25
N HIS A 175 -27.65 -12.14 -5.45
CA HIS A 175 -29.04 -11.68 -5.38
C HIS A 175 -29.44 -10.88 -6.64
N GLU A 176 -28.55 -10.04 -7.17
CA GLU A 176 -28.81 -9.18 -8.33
C GLU A 176 -28.53 -9.89 -9.67
N HIS A 177 -28.14 -11.17 -9.64
CA HIS A 177 -27.72 -11.91 -10.82
C HIS A 177 -26.62 -11.21 -11.64
N ASP A 178 -25.70 -10.53 -10.95
CA ASP A 178 -24.52 -9.91 -11.56
C ASP A 178 -23.45 -10.98 -11.83
N TYR A 179 -23.66 -11.77 -12.89
CA TYR A 179 -22.77 -12.86 -13.28
C TYR A 179 -21.34 -12.37 -13.56
N LYS A 180 -21.15 -11.14 -14.03
CA LYS A 180 -19.82 -10.56 -14.27
C LYS A 180 -19.06 -10.43 -12.95
N GLU A 181 -19.70 -9.88 -11.92
CA GLU A 181 -19.11 -9.76 -10.60
C GLU A 181 -18.87 -11.13 -9.95
N PHE A 182 -19.77 -12.07 -10.13
CA PHE A 182 -19.62 -13.44 -9.65
C PHE A 182 -18.39 -14.12 -10.25
N VAL A 183 -18.18 -14.01 -11.58
CA VAL A 183 -16.99 -14.55 -12.25
C VAL A 183 -15.72 -13.87 -11.76
N ARG A 184 -15.71 -12.55 -11.53
CA ARG A 184 -14.54 -11.85 -10.97
C ARG A 184 -14.15 -12.39 -9.60
N LEU A 185 -15.14 -12.60 -8.73
CA LEU A 185 -14.93 -13.15 -7.39
C LEU A 185 -14.43 -14.60 -7.45
N LEU A 186 -14.93 -15.42 -8.37
CA LEU A 186 -14.44 -16.79 -8.57
C LEU A 186 -12.99 -16.82 -9.06
N VAL A 187 -12.66 -16.05 -10.10
CA VAL A 187 -11.31 -15.99 -10.70
C VAL A 187 -10.29 -15.53 -9.67
N ILE A 188 -10.60 -14.48 -8.91
CA ILE A 188 -9.69 -14.00 -7.87
C ILE A 188 -9.69 -14.95 -6.68
N GLY A 189 -10.82 -15.57 -6.32
CA GLY A 189 -10.87 -16.56 -5.24
C GLY A 189 -9.93 -17.74 -5.51
N THR A 190 -10.02 -18.35 -6.68
CA THR A 190 -9.14 -19.46 -7.08
C THR A 190 -7.69 -19.02 -7.23
N GLY A 191 -7.45 -17.86 -7.86
CA GLY A 191 -6.11 -17.28 -7.97
C GLY A 191 -5.46 -17.00 -6.61
N SER A 192 -6.25 -16.53 -5.63
CA SER A 192 -5.76 -16.20 -4.29
C SER A 192 -5.38 -17.44 -3.50
N VAL A 193 -6.17 -18.52 -3.62
CA VAL A 193 -5.82 -19.83 -3.05
C VAL A 193 -4.54 -20.35 -3.68
N GLY A 194 -4.41 -20.28 -5.01
CA GLY A 194 -3.20 -20.67 -5.73
C GLY A 194 -1.96 -19.93 -5.24
N TYR A 195 -2.04 -18.61 -5.07
CA TYR A 195 -0.92 -17.81 -4.59
C TYR A 195 -0.58 -18.10 -3.13
N ALA A 196 -1.58 -18.20 -2.25
CA ALA A 196 -1.39 -18.52 -0.84
C ALA A 196 -0.70 -19.89 -0.66
N LEU A 197 -1.14 -20.91 -1.39
CA LEU A 197 -0.50 -22.22 -1.41
C LEU A 197 0.93 -22.14 -1.96
N SER A 198 1.15 -21.39 -3.02
CA SER A 198 2.47 -21.25 -3.63
C SER A 198 3.49 -20.65 -2.67
N SER A 199 3.08 -19.73 -1.79
CA SER A 199 3.96 -19.12 -0.77
C SER A 199 4.43 -20.06 0.34
N THR A 200 3.82 -21.25 0.48
CA THR A 200 4.11 -22.17 1.58
C THR A 200 5.55 -22.67 1.59
N ASP A 201 6.16 -22.94 0.43
CA ASP A 201 7.55 -23.41 0.35
C ASP A 201 8.55 -22.34 0.85
N ALA A 202 8.29 -21.07 0.50
CA ALA A 202 9.09 -19.94 0.95
C ALA A 202 8.98 -19.77 2.46
N ILE A 203 7.79 -19.92 3.01
CA ILE A 203 7.54 -19.80 4.45
C ILE A 203 8.19 -20.97 5.21
N TYR A 204 8.04 -22.20 4.70
CA TYR A 204 8.70 -23.39 5.23
C TYR A 204 10.23 -23.19 5.31
N SER A 205 10.85 -22.75 4.22
CA SER A 205 12.30 -22.55 4.13
C SER A 205 12.80 -21.44 5.06
N ALA A 206 12.03 -20.37 5.23
CA ALA A 206 12.31 -19.31 6.17
C ALA A 206 12.25 -19.81 7.62
N THR A 207 11.21 -20.58 7.97
CA THR A 207 11.09 -21.18 9.30
C THR A 207 12.23 -22.13 9.59
N GLN A 208 12.60 -23.01 8.65
CA GLN A 208 13.78 -23.88 8.77
C GLN A 208 15.07 -23.07 9.01
N THR A 209 15.24 -21.97 8.30
CA THR A 209 16.42 -21.08 8.47
C THR A 209 16.49 -20.49 9.88
N ILE A 210 15.36 -20.01 10.40
CA ILE A 210 15.28 -19.45 11.76
C ILE A 210 15.53 -20.54 12.82
N LEU A 211 14.87 -21.70 12.68
CA LEU A 211 14.95 -22.77 13.66
C LEU A 211 16.33 -23.42 13.75
N LYS A 212 17.10 -23.42 12.66
CA LYS A 212 18.50 -23.88 12.66
C LYS A 212 19.37 -23.12 13.67
N TRP A 213 19.09 -21.85 13.97
CA TRP A 213 19.87 -21.10 14.98
C TRP A 213 19.53 -21.48 16.42
N PHE A 214 18.37 -22.09 16.63
CA PHE A 214 17.97 -22.57 17.94
C PHE A 214 18.42 -24.01 18.19
N SER A 215 19.17 -24.62 17.25
CA SER A 215 19.66 -26.00 17.33
C SER A 215 18.55 -27.01 17.65
N ALA A 216 17.32 -26.72 17.23
CA ALA A 216 16.17 -27.59 17.47
C ALA A 216 16.30 -28.88 16.65
N SER A 217 15.74 -29.97 17.18
CA SER A 217 15.84 -31.29 16.54
C SER A 217 15.13 -31.30 15.18
N PRO A 218 15.57 -32.15 14.23
CA PRO A 218 14.98 -32.19 12.88
C PRO A 218 13.45 -32.39 12.88
N SER A 219 12.95 -33.29 13.73
CA SER A 219 11.51 -33.58 13.83
C SER A 219 10.69 -32.40 14.34
N VAL A 220 11.22 -31.64 15.30
CA VAL A 220 10.58 -30.42 15.81
C VAL A 220 10.60 -29.32 14.73
N ASN A 221 11.71 -29.19 13.99
CA ASN A 221 11.86 -28.20 12.93
C ASN A 221 10.85 -28.41 11.82
N GLU A 222 10.66 -29.65 11.37
CA GLU A 222 9.69 -29.99 10.35
C GLU A 222 8.27 -29.63 10.79
N GLY A 223 7.84 -30.06 11.99
CA GLY A 223 6.50 -29.81 12.50
C GLY A 223 6.17 -28.31 12.62
N ILE A 224 7.10 -27.51 13.13
CA ILE A 224 6.92 -26.05 13.23
C ILE A 224 6.91 -25.40 11.84
N SER A 225 7.73 -25.88 10.91
CA SER A 225 7.79 -25.33 9.55
C SER A 225 6.51 -25.60 8.75
N TYR A 226 5.94 -26.81 8.84
CA TYR A 226 4.63 -27.09 8.24
C TYR A 226 3.52 -26.24 8.85
N THR A 227 3.48 -26.13 10.18
CA THR A 227 2.50 -25.31 10.89
C THR A 227 2.60 -23.84 10.47
N SER A 228 3.83 -23.30 10.43
CA SER A 228 4.09 -21.93 10.01
C SER A 228 3.66 -21.67 8.57
N SER A 229 3.85 -22.64 7.69
CA SER A 229 3.42 -22.57 6.29
C SER A 229 1.90 -22.46 6.16
N ILE A 230 1.15 -23.24 6.93
CA ILE A 230 -0.32 -23.19 6.96
C ILE A 230 -0.79 -21.84 7.51
N LEU A 231 -0.24 -21.40 8.65
CA LEU A 231 -0.58 -20.11 9.27
C LEU A 231 -0.28 -18.95 8.33
N GLY A 232 0.85 -19.01 7.62
CA GLY A 232 1.26 -18.01 6.65
C GLY A 232 0.35 -17.98 5.42
N ALA A 233 -0.09 -19.13 4.91
CA ALA A 233 -1.08 -19.20 3.83
C ALA A 233 -2.43 -18.59 4.25
N ILE A 234 -2.90 -18.90 5.47
CA ILE A 234 -4.12 -18.31 6.05
C ILE A 234 -3.99 -16.79 6.19
N GLY A 235 -2.83 -16.28 6.63
CA GLY A 235 -2.58 -14.85 6.73
C GLY A 235 -2.51 -14.14 5.38
N THR A 236 -2.04 -14.84 4.34
CA THR A 236 -1.85 -14.29 2.99
C THR A 236 -3.17 -14.22 2.22
N LEU A 237 -4.05 -15.21 2.38
CA LEU A 237 -5.26 -15.37 1.55
C LEU A 237 -6.19 -14.14 1.56
N PRO A 238 -6.59 -13.55 2.71
CA PRO A 238 -7.52 -12.41 2.71
C PRO A 238 -6.96 -11.16 2.01
N LEU A 239 -5.65 -10.95 2.12
CA LEU A 239 -4.95 -9.84 1.47
C LEU A 239 -5.05 -9.94 -0.05
N VAL A 240 -4.71 -11.13 -0.55
CA VAL A 240 -4.64 -11.41 -1.98
C VAL A 240 -6.04 -11.36 -2.59
N PHE A 241 -7.02 -11.92 -1.88
CA PHE A 241 -8.40 -11.94 -2.34
C PHE A 241 -9.00 -10.53 -2.43
N TYR A 242 -8.88 -9.72 -1.37
CA TYR A 242 -9.43 -8.37 -1.38
C TYR A 242 -8.81 -7.49 -2.47
N TRP A 243 -7.48 -7.39 -2.49
CA TRP A 243 -6.80 -6.50 -3.42
C TRP A 243 -6.89 -6.99 -4.86
N GLY A 244 -6.84 -8.31 -5.06
CA GLY A 244 -7.05 -8.92 -6.37
C GLY A 244 -8.47 -8.67 -6.89
N HIS A 245 -9.50 -8.78 -6.03
CA HIS A 245 -10.89 -8.54 -6.41
C HIS A 245 -11.10 -7.08 -6.82
N ARG A 246 -10.64 -6.14 -5.98
CA ARG A 246 -10.67 -4.71 -6.28
C ARG A 246 -9.97 -4.38 -7.59
N GLY A 247 -8.79 -4.96 -7.80
CA GLY A 247 -8.01 -4.86 -9.03
C GLY A 247 -8.75 -5.30 -10.27
N LEU A 248 -9.29 -6.52 -10.21
CA LEU A 248 -9.99 -7.10 -11.35
C LEU A 248 -11.23 -6.29 -11.70
N ARG A 249 -11.96 -5.77 -10.70
CA ARG A 249 -13.07 -4.83 -10.95
C ARG A 249 -12.60 -3.58 -11.70
N GLN A 250 -11.49 -2.95 -11.27
CA GLN A 250 -10.94 -1.79 -11.97
C GLN A 250 -10.48 -2.11 -13.39
N LEU A 251 -9.91 -3.28 -13.64
CA LEU A 251 -9.41 -3.68 -14.96
C LEU A 251 -10.52 -4.08 -15.93
N THR A 252 -11.72 -4.40 -15.42
CA THR A 252 -12.83 -4.95 -16.22
C THR A 252 -14.11 -4.13 -16.12
N PHE A 253 -13.99 -2.81 -15.89
CA PHE A 253 -15.12 -1.87 -15.82
C PHE A 253 -16.20 -2.26 -14.80
N GLY A 254 -15.79 -2.87 -13.68
CA GLY A 254 -16.67 -3.36 -12.60
C GLY A 254 -16.84 -2.39 -11.42
N GLY A 255 -16.20 -1.21 -11.46
CA GLY A 255 -16.35 -0.19 -10.43
C GLY A 255 -17.81 0.29 -10.33
N LYS A 256 -18.34 0.36 -9.11
CA LYS A 256 -19.71 0.81 -8.83
C LYS A 256 -19.66 2.08 -7.99
N GLU A 257 -20.54 3.04 -8.25
CA GLU A 257 -20.67 4.22 -7.41
C GLU A 257 -21.15 3.86 -6.01
N ASN A 258 -20.58 4.52 -5.01
CA ASN A 258 -21.04 4.45 -3.63
C ASN A 258 -22.23 5.42 -3.42
N GLY A 259 -22.81 5.42 -2.21
CA GLY A 259 -23.92 6.32 -1.85
C GLY A 259 -23.58 7.83 -1.90
N GLN A 260 -22.34 8.21 -2.19
CA GLN A 260 -21.87 9.59 -2.38
C GLN A 260 -21.65 9.93 -3.87
N GLY A 261 -22.04 9.05 -4.79
CA GLY A 261 -21.84 9.22 -6.23
C GLY A 261 -20.37 9.09 -6.67
N GLN A 262 -19.50 8.54 -5.82
CA GLN A 262 -18.10 8.32 -6.15
C GLN A 262 -17.86 6.87 -6.53
N ASN A 263 -17.18 6.63 -7.65
CA ASN A 263 -16.67 5.30 -7.98
C ASN A 263 -15.28 5.13 -7.34
N PRO A 264 -15.12 4.31 -6.29
CA PRO A 264 -13.82 4.08 -5.64
C PRO A 264 -12.87 3.25 -6.51
N ASP A 265 -13.39 2.65 -7.59
CA ASP A 265 -12.69 1.73 -8.49
C ASP A 265 -12.90 2.12 -9.97
N PRO A 266 -12.56 3.35 -10.37
CA PRO A 266 -12.78 3.79 -11.74
C PRO A 266 -11.81 3.10 -12.71
N THR A 267 -12.32 2.75 -13.89
CA THR A 267 -11.50 2.36 -15.03
C THR A 267 -11.23 3.59 -15.88
N ASP A 268 -10.01 4.12 -15.82
CA ASP A 268 -9.60 5.33 -16.54
C ASP A 268 -8.17 5.19 -17.09
N ARG A 269 -7.66 6.25 -17.74
CA ARG A 269 -6.30 6.29 -18.28
C ARG A 269 -5.21 5.97 -17.25
N TYR A 270 -5.43 6.29 -15.97
CA TYR A 270 -4.46 6.02 -14.92
C TYR A 270 -4.44 4.54 -14.56
N THR A 271 -5.57 3.84 -14.66
CA THR A 271 -5.65 2.37 -14.51
C THR A 271 -4.78 1.67 -15.57
N TYR A 272 -4.85 2.11 -16.85
CA TYR A 272 -4.04 1.51 -17.92
C TYR A 272 -2.54 1.78 -17.78
N ILE A 273 -2.17 3.02 -17.42
CA ILE A 273 -0.75 3.34 -17.17
C ILE A 273 -0.24 2.56 -15.95
N ALA A 274 -1.04 2.46 -14.89
CA ALA A 274 -0.70 1.71 -13.69
C ALA A 274 -0.46 0.23 -13.99
N LEU A 275 -1.27 -0.39 -14.86
CA LEU A 275 -1.07 -1.78 -15.29
C LEU A 275 0.32 -1.99 -15.90
N LEU A 276 0.73 -1.11 -16.82
CA LEU A 276 2.06 -1.17 -17.44
C LEU A 276 3.18 -1.00 -16.41
N LEU A 277 3.01 -0.08 -15.47
CA LEU A 277 3.99 0.17 -14.41
C LEU A 277 4.09 -0.97 -13.40
N VAL A 278 3.02 -1.73 -13.17
CA VAL A 278 2.98 -2.82 -12.18
C VAL A 278 3.47 -4.14 -12.77
N PHE A 279 3.50 -4.29 -14.09
CA PHE A 279 3.98 -5.52 -14.74
C PHE A 279 5.33 -6.03 -14.22
N PRO A 280 6.36 -5.18 -13.97
CA PRO A 280 7.62 -5.63 -13.40
C PRO A 280 7.50 -6.25 -11.99
N VAL A 281 6.48 -5.87 -11.20
CA VAL A 281 6.23 -6.38 -9.84
C VAL A 281 5.91 -7.87 -9.84
N VAL A 282 5.51 -8.45 -10.99
CA VAL A 282 5.31 -9.91 -11.15
C VAL A 282 6.53 -10.68 -10.66
N LEU A 283 7.75 -10.21 -10.97
CA LEU A 283 8.98 -10.89 -10.52
C LEU A 283 9.12 -10.84 -8.99
N GLY A 284 8.84 -9.71 -8.36
CA GLY A 284 8.91 -9.60 -6.90
C GLY A 284 7.86 -10.47 -6.19
N ILE A 285 6.66 -10.57 -6.75
CA ILE A 285 5.59 -11.42 -6.22
C ILE A 285 5.96 -12.90 -6.39
N LEU A 286 6.45 -13.29 -7.56
CA LEU A 286 6.92 -14.65 -7.82
C LEU A 286 8.10 -15.03 -6.92
N GLY A 287 9.08 -14.15 -6.76
CA GLY A 287 10.23 -14.36 -5.90
C GLY A 287 9.85 -14.54 -4.43
N SER A 288 8.84 -13.79 -3.95
CA SER A 288 8.32 -13.99 -2.59
C SER A 288 7.51 -15.28 -2.42
N ALA A 289 6.99 -15.85 -3.50
CA ALA A 289 6.21 -17.09 -3.48
C ALA A 289 7.05 -18.33 -3.81
N THR A 290 8.38 -18.21 -3.93
CA THR A 290 9.24 -19.33 -4.32
C THR A 290 10.32 -19.60 -3.28
N ALA A 291 10.67 -20.88 -3.16
CA ALA A 291 11.90 -21.33 -2.55
C ALA A 291 12.67 -22.20 -3.56
N SER A 292 13.98 -22.26 -3.38
CA SER A 292 14.90 -23.12 -4.12
C SER A 292 14.50 -24.60 -4.02
N THR A 293 13.90 -25.02 -2.90
CA THR A 293 13.41 -26.37 -2.64
C THR A 293 11.89 -26.43 -2.45
N GLY A 294 11.24 -27.41 -3.09
CA GLY A 294 9.81 -27.69 -2.90
C GLY A 294 9.60 -28.63 -1.72
N ALA A 295 9.09 -28.12 -0.60
CA ALA A 295 8.91 -28.88 0.65
C ALA A 295 7.44 -29.05 1.03
N VAL A 296 6.54 -28.21 0.52
CA VAL A 296 5.10 -28.22 0.80
C VAL A 296 4.34 -28.29 -0.52
N PHE A 297 3.92 -27.15 -1.07
CA PHE A 297 3.19 -27.11 -2.33
C PHE A 297 4.07 -27.49 -3.54
N GLY A 298 5.37 -27.16 -3.47
CA GLY A 298 6.35 -27.48 -4.50
C GLY A 298 6.56 -28.97 -4.75
N GLN A 299 6.11 -29.86 -3.84
CA GLN A 299 6.16 -31.30 -4.04
C GLN A 299 5.28 -31.79 -5.20
N LEU A 300 4.31 -30.97 -5.64
CA LEU A 300 3.46 -31.29 -6.80
C LEU A 300 4.17 -31.08 -8.15
N GLY A 301 5.47 -30.75 -8.14
CA GLY A 301 6.28 -30.60 -9.34
C GLY A 301 5.77 -29.49 -10.25
N THR A 302 5.78 -29.72 -11.56
CA THR A 302 5.42 -28.73 -12.60
C THR A 302 4.05 -28.11 -12.41
N PHE A 303 3.08 -28.85 -11.86
CA PHE A 303 1.76 -28.28 -11.56
C PHE A 303 1.86 -27.10 -10.58
N SER A 304 2.64 -27.26 -9.50
CA SER A 304 2.84 -26.19 -8.53
C SER A 304 3.50 -24.95 -9.15
N GLU A 305 4.45 -25.16 -10.07
CA GLU A 305 5.17 -24.07 -10.75
C GLU A 305 4.23 -23.28 -11.67
N VAL A 306 3.39 -23.96 -12.45
CA VAL A 306 2.38 -23.31 -13.30
C VAL A 306 1.38 -22.52 -12.46
N VAL A 307 0.85 -23.11 -11.39
CA VAL A 307 -0.08 -22.42 -10.48
C VAL A 307 0.60 -21.22 -9.84
N ARG A 308 1.85 -21.34 -9.41
CA ARG A 308 2.63 -20.26 -8.81
C ARG A 308 2.80 -19.10 -9.76
N VAL A 309 3.21 -19.33 -11.01
CA VAL A 309 3.37 -18.26 -12.00
C VAL A 309 2.03 -17.62 -12.32
N ALA A 310 1.00 -18.40 -12.67
CA ALA A 310 -0.30 -17.86 -13.06
C ALA A 310 -0.94 -17.03 -11.93
N SER A 311 -0.92 -17.55 -10.69
CA SER A 311 -1.48 -16.85 -9.53
C SER A 311 -0.66 -15.62 -9.14
N SER A 312 0.68 -15.66 -9.27
CA SER A 312 1.56 -14.51 -9.02
C SER A 312 1.32 -13.39 -10.03
N VAL A 313 1.19 -13.72 -11.32
CA VAL A 313 0.88 -12.74 -12.38
C VAL A 313 -0.47 -12.09 -12.10
N LEU A 314 -1.50 -12.91 -11.86
CA LEU A 314 -2.84 -12.41 -11.57
C LEU A 314 -2.86 -11.52 -10.33
N TYR A 315 -2.21 -11.95 -9.24
CA TYR A 315 -2.13 -11.17 -8.02
C TYR A 315 -1.37 -9.86 -8.23
N ALA A 316 -0.18 -9.89 -8.85
CA ALA A 316 0.63 -8.69 -9.07
C ALA A 316 -0.15 -7.63 -9.86
N VAL A 317 -0.72 -8.04 -11.00
CA VAL A 317 -1.50 -7.17 -11.88
C VAL A 317 -2.73 -6.62 -11.17
N CYS A 318 -3.54 -7.48 -10.56
CA CYS A 318 -4.78 -7.04 -9.95
C CYS A 318 -4.54 -6.24 -8.67
N ALA A 319 -3.68 -6.69 -7.76
CA ALA A 319 -3.48 -6.00 -6.49
C ALA A 319 -2.65 -4.71 -6.62
N GLY A 320 -1.66 -4.69 -7.52
CA GLY A 320 -0.79 -3.52 -7.69
C GLY A 320 -1.45 -2.37 -8.45
N THR A 321 -2.31 -2.68 -9.42
CA THR A 321 -2.94 -1.66 -10.29
C THR A 321 -3.74 -0.62 -9.51
N PRO A 322 -4.64 -0.95 -8.56
CA PRO A 322 -5.39 0.04 -7.78
C PRO A 322 -4.50 1.00 -7.00
N GLY A 323 -3.44 0.48 -6.38
CA GLY A 323 -2.49 1.30 -5.62
C GLY A 323 -1.76 2.29 -6.53
N MET A 324 -1.23 1.81 -7.65
CA MET A 324 -0.49 2.64 -8.61
C MET A 324 -1.40 3.63 -9.35
N ALA A 325 -2.62 3.23 -9.72
CA ALA A 325 -3.59 4.13 -10.37
C ALA A 325 -3.98 5.28 -9.43
N THR A 326 -4.20 4.98 -8.14
CA THR A 326 -4.49 6.00 -7.11
C THR A 326 -3.31 6.95 -6.92
N LEU A 327 -2.10 6.42 -6.91
CA LEU A 327 -0.86 7.20 -6.88
C LEU A 327 -0.78 8.20 -8.04
N LEU A 328 -0.97 7.73 -9.27
CA LEU A 328 -0.93 8.57 -10.47
C LEU A 328 -2.01 9.66 -10.44
N ARG A 329 -3.25 9.32 -10.05
CA ARG A 329 -4.35 10.29 -9.90
C ARG A 329 -3.99 11.40 -8.92
N ASN A 330 -3.47 11.04 -7.76
CA ASN A 330 -3.10 12.00 -6.71
C ASN A 330 -1.95 12.90 -7.15
N THR A 331 -0.92 12.36 -7.80
CA THR A 331 0.20 13.14 -8.31
C THR A 331 -0.24 14.16 -9.36
N VAL A 332 -1.07 13.75 -10.32
CA VAL A 332 -1.58 14.67 -11.35
C VAL A 332 -2.49 15.75 -10.76
N ALA A 333 -3.34 15.40 -9.78
CA ALA A 333 -4.16 16.38 -9.08
C ALA A 333 -3.30 17.43 -8.34
N SER A 334 -2.24 16.99 -7.66
CA SER A 334 -1.29 17.89 -6.98
C SER A 334 -0.54 18.79 -7.96
N LEU A 335 -0.07 18.24 -9.10
CA LEU A 335 0.59 19.04 -10.14
C LEU A 335 -0.32 20.08 -10.76
N LYS A 336 -1.61 19.75 -11.00
CA LYS A 336 -2.60 20.71 -11.47
C LYS A 336 -2.80 21.85 -10.46
N LYS A 337 -2.92 21.53 -9.16
CA LYS A 337 -3.04 22.54 -8.10
C LYS A 337 -1.83 23.47 -8.06
N LEU A 338 -0.61 22.91 -8.11
CA LEU A 338 0.61 23.71 -8.13
C LEU A 338 0.66 24.65 -9.34
N LYS A 339 0.29 24.17 -10.53
CA LYS A 339 0.19 25.02 -11.73
C LYS A 339 -0.86 26.13 -11.58
N CYS A 340 -2.02 25.83 -10.98
CA CYS A 340 -3.05 26.85 -10.72
C CYS A 340 -2.56 27.90 -9.71
N CYS A 341 -1.96 27.49 -8.60
CA CYS A 341 -1.40 28.42 -7.61
C CYS A 341 -0.29 29.28 -8.21
N ASN A 342 0.59 28.71 -9.05
CA ASN A 342 1.63 29.50 -9.72
C ASN A 342 1.05 30.50 -10.74
N LYS A 343 -0.05 30.14 -11.41
CA LYS A 343 -0.77 31.03 -12.34
C LYS A 343 -1.50 32.16 -11.60
N GLU A 344 -2.03 31.89 -10.41
CA GLU A 344 -2.61 32.93 -9.54
C GLU A 344 -1.53 33.87 -9.03
N ILE A 345 -0.40 33.37 -8.51
CA ILE A 345 0.73 34.20 -8.06
C ILE A 345 1.26 35.09 -9.20
N ASN A 346 1.39 34.54 -10.41
CA ASN A 346 1.83 35.34 -11.56
C ASN A 346 0.79 36.37 -12.02
N ARG A 347 -0.51 36.14 -11.76
CA ARG A 347 -1.57 37.14 -12.02
C ARG A 347 -1.59 38.23 -10.96
N THR A 348 -1.33 37.92 -9.70
CA THR A 348 -1.16 38.94 -8.66
C THR A 348 0.12 39.74 -8.89
N SER A 349 1.23 39.13 -9.32
CA SER A 349 2.46 39.88 -9.62
C SER A 349 2.36 40.78 -10.85
N LEU A 350 1.49 40.45 -11.82
CA LEU A 350 1.16 41.30 -12.97
C LEU A 350 0.01 42.29 -12.70
N GLY A 351 -0.63 42.21 -11.53
CA GLY A 351 -1.72 43.09 -11.10
C GLY A 351 -1.33 44.12 -10.04
N ILE A 352 -0.08 44.09 -9.54
CA ILE A 352 0.45 45.08 -8.59
C ILE A 352 1.02 46.28 -9.38
N GLU A 353 0.16 46.94 -10.14
CA GLU A 353 0.41 48.31 -10.61
C GLU A 353 -0.73 49.27 -10.29
N ASN A 354 -1.84 48.83 -9.68
CA ASN A 354 -2.83 49.75 -9.10
C ASN A 354 -3.43 49.19 -7.79
N GLN A 355 -3.14 49.93 -6.72
CA GLN A 355 -3.64 49.96 -5.33
C GLN A 355 -4.80 49.01 -4.93
N GLU A 356 -4.60 48.24 -3.84
CA GLU A 356 -5.01 48.59 -2.47
C GLU A 356 -4.42 47.59 -1.45
N LEU A 357 -4.02 48.10 -0.28
CA LEU A 357 -3.41 47.36 0.82
C LEU A 357 -4.42 46.44 1.54
N ILE A 358 -4.10 45.13 1.62
CA ILE A 358 -4.17 44.21 2.82
C ILE A 358 -5.60 43.85 3.35
N PRO A 359 -5.95 42.59 3.77
CA PRO A 359 -5.13 41.73 4.63
C PRO A 359 -5.05 40.21 4.42
N SER A 360 -3.88 39.75 4.87
CA SER A 360 -3.60 38.56 5.68
C SER A 360 -3.56 37.19 5.01
N ILE A 361 -2.33 36.68 5.02
CA ILE A 361 -1.93 35.28 4.94
C ILE A 361 -2.58 34.56 6.15
N ARG A 362 -3.85 34.19 6.02
CA ARG A 362 -4.57 33.34 7.01
C ARG A 362 -5.16 32.07 6.37
N GLY A 363 -5.04 31.92 5.06
CA GLY A 363 -5.65 30.84 4.28
C GLY A 363 -4.87 29.52 4.19
N GLN A 364 -3.59 29.49 4.57
CA GLN A 364 -2.79 28.25 4.51
C GLN A 364 -2.95 27.36 5.74
N GLU A 365 -3.32 27.90 6.90
CA GLU A 365 -3.43 27.12 8.14
C GLU A 365 -4.82 26.50 8.37
N GLN A 366 -5.88 27.05 7.78
CA GLN A 366 -7.23 26.50 7.98
C GLN A 366 -7.48 25.19 7.22
N PHE A 367 -6.79 24.91 6.12
CA PHE A 367 -7.06 23.69 5.33
C PHE A 367 -6.47 22.41 5.93
N GLY A 368 -5.33 22.49 6.62
CA GLY A 368 -4.79 21.36 7.39
C GLY A 368 -5.67 20.98 8.58
N PHE A 369 -6.38 21.95 9.15
CA PHE A 369 -7.32 21.75 10.26
C PHE A 369 -8.68 21.22 9.77
N PHE A 370 -9.17 21.67 8.60
CA PHE A 370 -10.48 21.24 8.07
C PHE A 370 -10.52 19.77 7.59
N GLN A 371 -9.41 19.20 7.10
CA GLN A 371 -9.38 17.77 6.75
C GLN A 371 -9.23 16.85 7.97
N ARG A 372 -8.47 17.25 9.00
CA ARG A 372 -8.30 16.46 10.24
C ARG A 372 -9.53 16.48 11.14
N ASN A 373 -10.26 17.60 11.22
CA ASN A 373 -11.46 17.67 12.05
C ASN A 373 -12.69 17.00 11.41
N ARG A 374 -12.77 16.88 10.08
CA ARG A 374 -13.84 16.09 9.44
C ARG A 374 -13.71 14.59 9.69
N THR A 375 -12.49 14.06 9.77
CA THR A 375 -12.28 12.63 10.11
C THR A 375 -12.46 12.34 11.59
N ARG A 376 -12.21 13.31 12.48
CA ARG A 376 -12.40 13.15 13.92
C ARG A 376 -13.88 13.31 14.34
N LYS A 377 -14.60 14.32 13.82
CA LYS A 377 -16.04 14.48 14.11
C LYS A 377 -16.90 13.39 13.48
N ALA A 378 -16.57 12.89 12.28
CA ALA A 378 -17.29 11.76 11.69
C ALA A 378 -17.13 10.43 12.47
N TYR A 379 -16.11 10.32 13.33
CA TYR A 379 -15.93 9.17 14.22
C TYR A 379 -16.60 9.36 15.60
N GLU A 380 -16.95 10.59 15.98
CA GLU A 380 -17.58 10.92 17.26
C GLU A 380 -19.11 11.13 17.13
N GLU A 381 -19.66 11.36 15.92
CA GLU A 381 -21.11 11.60 15.70
C GLU A 381 -21.94 10.37 15.25
N ILE A 382 -21.39 9.14 15.25
CA ILE A 382 -22.17 7.92 14.91
C ILE A 382 -22.85 7.31 16.14
N THR A 383 -22.64 7.85 17.34
CA THR A 383 -23.38 7.50 18.55
C THR A 383 -24.06 8.75 19.12
N GLU A 384 -25.24 9.08 18.59
CA GLU A 384 -26.46 9.51 19.31
C GLU A 384 -27.39 10.36 18.44
N LYS A 385 -28.61 9.83 18.23
CA LYS A 385 -29.93 10.48 18.03
C LYS A 385 -30.07 11.68 17.08
N SER A 386 -30.81 11.45 15.98
CA SER A 386 -31.83 12.28 15.29
C SER A 386 -31.59 13.79 14.98
N PRO A 387 -32.20 14.33 13.90
CA PRO A 387 -31.62 15.45 13.14
C PRO A 387 -32.10 16.83 13.61
N PRO A 388 -31.34 17.90 13.33
CA PRO A 388 -31.94 19.22 13.16
C PRO A 388 -31.94 19.68 11.70
N LYS A 389 -33.09 20.27 11.35
CA LYS A 389 -33.43 21.00 10.13
C LYS A 389 -32.55 22.24 9.91
N ASN A 390 -32.45 22.64 8.64
CA ASN A 390 -32.05 23.95 8.11
C ASN A 390 -30.62 24.45 8.41
N ARG A 391 -29.74 24.35 7.43
CA ARG A 391 -28.72 25.40 7.19
C ARG A 391 -28.44 25.59 5.71
N ARG A 392 -28.52 26.87 5.32
CA ARG A 392 -28.49 27.42 3.97
C ARG A 392 -27.25 27.00 3.17
N GLU A 393 -27.51 26.74 1.90
CA GLU A 393 -26.52 26.57 0.83
C GLU A 393 -25.64 27.83 0.71
N PHE A 394 -24.33 27.63 0.68
CA PHE A 394 -23.39 28.57 0.08
C PHE A 394 -22.82 27.89 -1.16
N SER A 395 -23.37 28.28 -2.31
CA SER A 395 -22.86 27.91 -3.62
C SER A 395 -21.47 28.55 -3.82
N CYS A 396 -20.43 27.74 -3.93
CA CYS A 396 -19.21 28.19 -4.60
C CYS A 396 -19.45 28.09 -6.11
N SER A 397 -19.59 29.28 -6.70
CA SER A 397 -19.68 29.59 -8.12
C SER A 397 -18.87 28.66 -9.02
N SER A 398 -19.60 28.02 -9.92
CA SER A 398 -19.16 27.33 -11.11
C SER A 398 -18.45 28.30 -12.07
N LYS A 399 -17.12 28.25 -12.14
CA LYS A 399 -16.34 28.75 -13.30
C LYS A 399 -14.91 28.17 -13.29
N CYS A 400 -14.81 26.88 -13.57
CA CYS A 400 -13.63 26.27 -14.19
C CYS A 400 -14.15 25.28 -15.23
N THR A 401 -14.68 25.85 -16.31
CA THR A 401 -15.12 25.13 -17.50
C THR A 401 -13.90 24.68 -18.30
N MET A 402 -13.97 23.41 -18.72
CA MET A 402 -13.31 22.72 -19.83
C MET A 402 -12.22 23.46 -20.60
N LEU A 403 -11.02 22.85 -20.61
CA LEU A 403 -10.27 22.42 -21.80
C LEU A 403 -9.28 21.31 -21.40
#